data_AF-A0A1I3GKW1-F1
#
_entry.id   AF-A0A1I3GKW1-F1
#
_cell.length_a   1.000
_cell.length_b   1.000
_cell.length_c   1.000
_cell.angle_alpha   90.00
_cell.angle_beta   90.00
_cell.angle_gamma   90.00
#
_symmetry.space_group_name_H-M   'P 1'
#
loop_
_entity.id
_entity.type
_entity.pdbx_description
1 polymer ?
#
loop_
_entity_poly.entity_id
_entity_poly.type
_entity_poly.pdbx_seq_one_letter_code
_entity_poly.pdbx_strand_id
1 'polypeptide(L)' 'MCESVRKYAEEEARKSSEATRIDTLVSDIRKMMKNMKCSLEDAMNTLEITGNERTIISNRLQK' A
#
# COMPACT_ATOMS: atom_id res chain seq x y z
N MET A 1 -14.26 -11.20 27.46
CA MET A 1 -13.59 -10.07 26.80
C MET A 1 -14.68 -9.09 26.39
N CYS A 2 -14.63 -7.84 26.87
CA CYS A 2 -15.68 -6.84 26.59
C CYS A 2 -15.70 -6.48 25.10
N GLU A 3 -16.88 -6.24 24.53
CA GLU A 3 -17.05 -5.94 23.10
C GLU A 3 -16.19 -4.77 22.62
N SER A 4 -15.99 -3.76 23.46
CA SER A 4 -15.15 -2.59 23.14
C SER A 4 -13.69 -2.98 22.89
N VAL A 5 -13.15 -3.96 23.61
CA VAL A 5 -11.76 -4.43 23.43
C VAL A 5 -11.63 -5.23 22.13
N ARG A 6 -12.67 -6.00 21.75
CA ARG A 6 -12.69 -6.71 20.46
C ARG A 6 -12.73 -5.74 19.29
N LYS A 7 -13.62 -4.75 19.34
CA LYS A 7 -13.73 -3.71 18.30
C LYS A 7 -12.44 -2.92 18.11
N TYR A 8 -11.78 -2.53 19.22
CA TYR A 8 -10.49 -1.84 19.15
C TYR A 8 -9.41 -2.73 18.52
N ALA A 9 -9.30 -3.99 18.93
CA ALA A 9 -8.34 -4.93 18.35
C ALA A 9 -8.58 -5.18 16.85
N GLU A 10 -9.84 -5.29 16.43
CA GLU A 10 -10.23 -5.44 15.02
C GLU A 10 -9.86 -4.19 14.19
N GLU A 11 -10.08 -3.00 14.74
CA GLU A 11 -9.72 -1.74 14.08
C GLU A 11 -8.20 -1.58 13.91
N GLU A 12 -7.43 -1.90 14.95
CA GLU A 12 -5.97 -1.86 14.90
C GLU A 12 -5.40 -2.93 13.97
N ALA A 13 -5.97 -4.14 13.95
CA ALA A 13 -5.61 -5.17 12.99
C ALA A 13 -5.88 -4.73 11.55
N ARG A 14 -7.01 -4.05 11.30
CA ARG A 14 -7.34 -3.50 9.98
C ARG A 14 -6.33 -2.42 9.56
N LYS A 15 -6.02 -1.47 10.45
CA LYS A 15 -4.99 -0.43 10.20
C LYS A 15 -3.63 -1.04 9.90
N SER A 16 -3.23 -2.04 10.69
CA SER A 16 -1.97 -2.75 10.48
C SER A 16 -1.95 -3.47 9.13
N SER A 17 -3.05 -4.17 8.77
CA SER A 17 -3.16 -4.86 7.49
C SER A 17 -3.13 -3.89 6.30
N GLU A 18 -3.78 -2.73 6.41
CA GLU A 18 -3.75 -1.68 5.38
C GLU A 18 -2.34 -1.09 5.24
N ALA A 19 -1.64 -0.84 6.35
CA ALA A 19 -0.25 -0.37 6.32
C ALA A 19 0.69 -1.39 5.66
N THR A 20 0.59 -2.67 6.04
CA THR A 20 1.39 -3.75 5.44
C THR A 20 1.10 -3.93 3.96
N ARG A 21 -0.16 -3.80 3.53
CA ARG A 21 -0.54 -3.83 2.11
C ARG A 21 0.15 -2.71 1.33
N ILE A 22 0.09 -1.46 1.83
CA ILE A 22 0.76 -0.33 1.17
C ILE A 22 2.28 -0.51 1.12
N ASP A 23 2.90 -0.99 2.19
CA ASP A 23 4.35 -1.27 2.22
C ASP A 23 4.76 -2.31 1.17
N THR A 24 3.94 -3.35 1.02
CA THR A 24 4.15 -4.41 0.03
C THR A 24 4.05 -3.84 -1.39
N LEU A 25 2.99 -3.07 -1.69
CA LEU A 25 2.82 -2.43 -3.00
C LEU A 25 3.98 -1.49 -3.34
N VAL A 26 4.47 -0.70 -2.37
CA VAL A 26 5.64 0.17 -2.55
C VAL A 26 6.89 -0.64 -2.89
N SER A 27 7.13 -1.76 -2.20
CA SER A 27 8.24 -2.66 -2.50
C SER A 27 8.13 -3.25 -3.91
N ASP A 28 6.94 -3.71 -4.28
CA ASP A 28 6.71 -4.37 -5.56
C ASP A 28 6.85 -3.39 -6.72
N ILE A 29 6.31 -2.17 -6.59
CA ILE A 29 6.52 -1.09 -7.55
C ILE A 29 8.00 -0.77 -7.71
N ARG A 30 8.77 -0.64 -6.61
CA ARG A 30 10.23 -0.41 -6.69
C ARG A 30 10.94 -1.51 -7.45
N LYS A 31 10.61 -2.78 -7.17
CA LYS A 31 11.19 -3.93 -7.88
C LYS A 31 10.81 -3.92 -9.35
N MET A 32 9.55 -3.60 -9.67
CA MET A 32 9.05 -3.59 -11.03
C MET A 32 9.70 -2.47 -11.85
N MET A 33 9.76 -1.25 -11.31
CA MET A 33 10.49 -0.12 -11.92
C MET A 33 11.96 -0.47 -12.16
N LYS A 34 12.62 -1.13 -11.19
CA LYS A 34 14.03 -1.54 -11.32
C LYS A 34 14.23 -2.63 -12.37
N ASN A 35 13.42 -3.69 -12.34
CA ASN A 35 13.62 -4.89 -13.12
C ASN A 35 13.10 -4.75 -14.54
N MET A 36 11.93 -4.12 -14.70
CA MET A 36 11.28 -3.92 -16.00
C MET A 36 11.64 -2.56 -16.63
N LYS A 37 12.38 -1.71 -15.91
CA LYS A 37 12.76 -0.35 -16.35
C LYS A 37 11.55 0.50 -16.77
N CYS A 38 10.41 0.30 -16.09
CA CYS A 38 9.18 1.04 -16.34
C CYS A 38 9.04 2.27 -15.43
N SER A 39 8.16 3.20 -15.81
CA SER A 39 7.87 4.36 -14.98
C SER A 39 7.02 3.99 -13.76
N LEU A 40 6.96 4.88 -12.78
CA LEU A 40 6.07 4.74 -11.62
C LEU A 40 4.60 4.62 -12.06
N GLU A 41 4.22 5.40 -13.08
CA GLU A 41 2.86 5.41 -13.62
C GLU A 41 2.51 4.07 -14.30
N ASP A 42 3.42 3.54 -15.12
CA ASP A 42 3.25 2.21 -15.73
C ASP A 42 3.14 1.13 -14.66
N ALA A 43 3.95 1.24 -13.61
CA ALA A 43 3.93 0.29 -12.52
C ALA A 43 2.61 0.30 -11.74
N MET A 44 2.09 1.49 -11.43
CA MET A 44 0.79 1.63 -10.77
C MET A 44 -0.37 1.18 -11.67
N ASN A 45 -0.29 1.44 -12.97
CA ASN A 45 -1.32 1.02 -13.93
C ASN A 45 -1.34 -0.51 -14.07
N THR A 46 -0.16 -1.14 -14.13
CA THR A 46 -0.02 -2.61 -14.22
C THR A 46 -0.58 -3.31 -12.98
N LEU A 47 -0.44 -2.70 -11.81
CA LEU A 47 -0.98 -3.21 -10.54
C LEU A 47 -2.42 -2.74 -10.27
N GLU A 48 -3.06 -2.09 -11.25
CA GLU A 48 -4.43 -1.56 -11.15
C GLU A 48 -4.66 -0.65 -9.92
N ILE A 49 -3.61 0.06 -9.49
CA ILE A 49 -3.64 0.94 -8.32
C ILE A 49 -4.32 2.25 -8.70
N THR A 50 -5.46 2.50 -8.07
CA THR A 50 -6.33 3.65 -8.33
C THR A 50 -6.69 4.39 -7.05
N GLY A 51 -7.28 5.59 -7.20
CA GLY A 51 -7.80 6.38 -6.09
C GLY A 51 -6.74 6.79 -5.04
N ASN A 52 -7.13 6.77 -3.77
CA ASN A 52 -6.32 7.29 -2.68
C ASN A 52 -5.01 6.48 -2.45
N GLU A 53 -5.03 5.16 -2.74
CA GLU A 53 -3.83 4.33 -2.63
C GLU A 53 -2.73 4.82 -3.58
N ARG A 54 -3.10 5.26 -4.79
CA ARG A 54 -2.16 5.81 -5.77
C ARG A 54 -1.44 7.05 -5.23
N THR A 55 -2.16 7.95 -4.57
CA THR A 55 -1.60 9.16 -3.96
C THR A 55 -0.66 8.82 -2.79
N ILE A 56 -1.08 7.92 -1.90
CA ILE A 56 -0.27 7.48 -0.75
C ILE A 56 1.04 6.86 -1.21
N ILE A 57 0.98 5.97 -2.21
CA ILE A 57 2.14 5.27 -2.74
C ILE A 57 3.07 6.25 -3.47
N SER A 58 2.53 7.17 -4.27
CA SER A 58 3.33 8.22 -4.93
C SER A 58 4.11 9.05 -3.92
N ASN A 59 3.45 9.52 -2.86
CA ASN A 59 4.10 10.30 -1.80
C ASN A 59 5.20 9.51 -1.07
N ARG A 60 5.01 8.21 -0.86
CA ARG A 60 6.02 7.34 -0.24
C ARG A 60 7.23 7.07 -1.14
N LEU A 61 7.06 7.12 -2.46
CA LEU A 61 8.13 6.87 -3.43
C LEU A 61 8.87 8.13 -3.88
N GLN A 62 8.29 9.32 -3.68
CA GLN A 62 8.93 10.62 -3.94
C GLN A 62 9.89 11.09 -2.83
N LYS A 63 9.89 10.42 -1.67
CA LYS A 63 10.89 10.60 -0.60
C LYS A 63 12.15 9.78 -0.88
#